data_AF-A0A845ZSN9-F1
#
_entry.id   AF-A0A845ZSN9-F1
#
_cell.length_a   1.000
_cell.length_b   1.000
_cell.length_c   1.000
_cell.angle_alpha   90.00
_cell.angle_beta   90.00
_cell.angle_gamma   90.00
#
_symmetry.space_group_name_H-M   'P 1'
#
loop_
_entity.id
_entity.type
_entity.pdbx_description
1 polymer ?
#
loop_
_entity_poly.entity_id
_entity_poly.type
_entity_poly.pdbx_seq_one_letter_code
_entity_poly.pdbx_strand_id
1 'polypeptide(L)'
;FAQIGASRMLEEAYDVESGLWGRGISFDENDKGVRDLDKKWWVYAELDQMAGTLSLEDSSYVDKYLKSTVNWWLKNMVDHTNHGVWNLLTWPTLEKQLPKQYHWKNGFHSHEHALVGYITSQANQGEKVKLYFARKKGKEKENIKPYYYTGEIVDINRSPMPSITDSNLPSLSDLNRVIVSFTGIK
;
A
#
# COMPACT_ATOMS: atom_id res chain seq x y z
N PHE A 1 -4.69 6.98 -21.19
CA PHE A 1 -5.54 5.77 -21.27
C PHE A 1 -5.59 5.04 -19.92
N ALA A 2 -4.46 4.56 -19.38
CA ALA A 2 -4.42 3.86 -18.08
C ALA A 2 -4.96 4.71 -16.91
N GLN A 3 -4.56 5.98 -16.82
CA GLN A 3 -5.04 6.90 -15.77
C GLN A 3 -6.56 7.11 -15.80
N ILE A 4 -7.13 7.36 -16.98
CA ILE A 4 -8.59 7.53 -17.16
C ILE A 4 -9.34 6.25 -16.72
N GLY A 5 -8.82 5.08 -17.09
CA GLY A 5 -9.39 3.80 -16.66
C GLY A 5 -9.31 3.61 -15.14
N ALA A 6 -8.18 3.97 -14.53
CA ALA A 6 -7.98 3.90 -13.07
C ALA A 6 -8.94 4.83 -12.32
N SER A 7 -9.07 6.09 -12.75
CA SER A 7 -10.01 7.04 -12.16
C SER A 7 -11.45 6.55 -12.22
N ARG A 8 -11.86 6.03 -13.39
CA ARG A 8 -13.20 5.45 -13.57
C ARG A 8 -13.41 4.23 -12.69
N MET A 9 -12.41 3.35 -12.56
CA MET A 9 -12.49 2.18 -11.67
C MET A 9 -12.67 2.59 -10.21
N LEU A 10 -11.95 3.60 -9.74
CA LEU A 10 -12.12 4.12 -8.38
C LEU A 10 -13.53 4.68 -8.17
N GLU A 11 -14.06 5.45 -9.13
CA GLU A 11 -15.44 5.95 -9.07
C GLU A 11 -16.46 4.82 -9.06
N GLU A 12 -16.25 3.81 -9.91
CA GLU A 12 -17.08 2.61 -9.97
C GLU A 12 -16.91 1.71 -8.76
N ALA A 13 -15.85 1.81 -7.95
CA ALA A 13 -15.62 1.02 -6.74
C ALA A 13 -16.06 1.74 -5.46
N TYR A 14 -16.00 3.07 -5.44
CA TYR A 14 -16.33 3.88 -4.27
C TYR A 14 -17.84 3.91 -4.03
N ASP A 15 -18.24 3.55 -2.83
CA ASP A 15 -19.60 3.74 -2.36
C ASP A 15 -19.71 5.08 -1.61
N VAL A 16 -20.41 6.05 -2.20
CA VAL A 16 -20.51 7.41 -1.66
C VAL A 16 -21.26 7.48 -0.32
N GLU A 17 -22.16 6.54 -0.05
CA GLU A 17 -22.95 6.52 1.18
C GLU A 17 -22.09 6.08 2.38
N SER A 18 -21.32 5.00 2.22
CA SER A 18 -20.40 4.55 3.28
C SER A 18 -19.07 5.30 3.29
N GLY A 19 -18.67 5.89 2.16
CA GLY A 19 -17.36 6.48 1.95
C GLY A 19 -16.24 5.45 1.85
N LEU A 20 -16.54 4.22 1.39
CA LEU A 20 -15.62 3.08 1.38
C LEU A 20 -15.61 2.37 0.03
N TRP A 21 -14.57 1.56 -0.21
CA TRP A 21 -14.54 0.69 -1.38
C TRP A 21 -15.54 -0.48 -1.28
N GLY A 22 -16.20 -0.79 -2.39
CA GLY A 22 -16.76 -2.12 -2.66
C GLY A 22 -15.70 -3.05 -3.25
N ARG A 23 -15.93 -4.36 -3.18
CA ARG A 23 -14.98 -5.37 -3.69
C ARG A 23 -15.26 -5.86 -5.11
N GLY A 24 -16.36 -5.43 -5.71
CA GLY A 24 -16.74 -5.82 -7.06
C GLY A 24 -18.17 -5.41 -7.42
N ILE A 25 -18.55 -5.71 -8.65
CA ILE A 25 -19.91 -5.56 -9.16
C ILE A 25 -20.35 -6.93 -9.64
N SER A 26 -21.46 -7.43 -9.08
CA SER A 26 -22.21 -8.56 -9.65
C SER A 26 -23.37 -8.03 -10.49
N PHE A 27 -24.03 -8.90 -11.24
CA PHE A 27 -25.24 -8.54 -11.97
C PHE A 27 -26.42 -9.31 -11.38
N ASP A 28 -27.54 -8.62 -11.18
CA ASP A 28 -28.79 -9.28 -10.80
C ASP A 28 -29.46 -9.94 -12.02
N GLU A 29 -30.63 -10.55 -11.79
CA GLU A 29 -31.42 -11.23 -12.82
C GLU A 29 -31.91 -10.31 -13.96
N ASN A 30 -31.79 -8.99 -13.81
CA ASN A 30 -32.18 -7.99 -14.80
C ASN A 30 -30.96 -7.31 -15.45
N ASP A 31 -29.77 -7.93 -15.37
CA ASP A 31 -28.49 -7.37 -15.83
C ASP A 31 -28.13 -6.02 -15.18
N LYS A 32 -28.71 -5.71 -14.00
CA LYS A 32 -28.37 -4.51 -13.26
C LYS A 32 -27.16 -4.78 -12.38
N GLY A 33 -26.13 -3.93 -12.49
CA GLY A 33 -24.95 -3.99 -11.65
C GLY A 33 -25.29 -3.76 -10.17
N VAL A 34 -24.96 -4.71 -9.32
CA VAL A 34 -25.08 -4.65 -7.87
C VAL A 34 -23.67 -4.63 -7.27
N ARG A 35 -23.39 -3.58 -6.49
CA ARG A 35 -22.11 -3.42 -5.80
C ARG A 35 -22.02 -4.39 -4.63
N ASP A 36 -20.95 -5.18 -4.62
CA ASP A 36 -20.58 -5.99 -3.45
C ASP A 36 -19.82 -5.10 -2.45
N LEU A 37 -20.47 -4.83 -1.32
CA LEU A 37 -19.96 -3.92 -0.30
C LEU A 37 -19.06 -4.59 0.73
N ASP A 38 -18.84 -5.91 0.68
CA ASP A 38 -17.92 -6.55 1.60
C ASP A 38 -16.48 -6.12 1.33
N LYS A 39 -15.63 -6.22 2.36
CA LYS A 39 -14.30 -5.62 2.37
C LYS A 39 -13.23 -6.69 2.28
N LYS A 40 -12.80 -6.99 1.06
CA LYS A 40 -11.75 -7.99 0.79
C LYS A 40 -10.37 -7.35 0.86
N TRP A 41 -9.46 -7.93 1.65
CA TRP A 41 -8.19 -7.30 2.01
C TRP A 41 -7.36 -6.83 0.82
N TRP A 42 -7.24 -7.64 -0.24
CA TRP A 42 -6.38 -7.32 -1.37
C TRP A 42 -7.05 -6.29 -2.28
N VAL A 43 -8.34 -6.41 -2.56
CA VAL A 43 -9.06 -5.41 -3.39
C VAL A 43 -8.98 -4.03 -2.74
N TYR A 44 -9.22 -3.97 -1.43
CA TYR A 44 -9.20 -2.72 -0.70
C TYR A 44 -7.78 -2.10 -0.68
N ALA A 45 -6.75 -2.92 -0.45
CA ALA A 45 -5.35 -2.50 -0.53
C ALA A 45 -5.00 -1.92 -1.90
N GLU A 46 -5.35 -2.61 -2.98
CA GLU A 46 -5.06 -2.18 -4.35
C GLU A 46 -5.77 -0.88 -4.72
N LEU A 47 -7.02 -0.68 -4.28
CA LEU A 47 -7.76 0.56 -4.52
C LEU A 47 -7.16 1.74 -3.74
N ASP A 48 -6.74 1.52 -2.50
CA ASP A 48 -5.99 2.54 -1.73
C ASP A 48 -4.63 2.86 -2.40
N GLN A 49 -3.90 1.85 -2.89
CA GLN A 49 -2.64 2.03 -3.60
C GLN A 49 -2.82 2.79 -4.93
N MET A 50 -3.89 2.49 -5.66
CA MET A 50 -4.24 3.17 -6.90
C MET A 50 -4.60 4.64 -6.64
N ALA A 51 -5.49 4.91 -5.68
CA ALA A 51 -5.84 6.28 -5.29
C ALA A 51 -4.62 7.04 -4.74
N GLY A 52 -3.77 6.39 -3.95
CA GLY A 52 -2.49 6.93 -3.47
C GLY A 52 -1.55 7.31 -4.61
N THR A 53 -1.43 6.45 -5.62
CA THR A 53 -0.59 6.74 -6.80
C THR A 53 -1.12 7.93 -7.59
N LEU A 54 -2.43 7.96 -7.87
CA LEU A 54 -3.06 9.08 -8.58
C LEU A 54 -2.95 10.39 -7.79
N SER A 55 -2.92 10.31 -6.45
CA SER A 55 -2.77 11.50 -5.61
C SER A 55 -1.44 12.23 -5.76
N LEU A 56 -0.39 11.56 -6.25
CA LEU A 56 0.90 12.19 -6.53
C LEU A 56 0.81 13.20 -7.69
N GLU A 57 -0.12 13.00 -8.61
CA GLU A 57 -0.38 13.92 -9.73
C GLU A 57 -1.54 14.89 -9.43
N ASP A 58 -2.56 14.39 -8.73
CA ASP A 58 -3.74 15.17 -8.33
C ASP A 58 -4.10 14.90 -6.87
N SER A 59 -3.71 15.82 -5.98
CA SER A 59 -3.98 15.71 -4.54
C SER A 59 -5.47 15.59 -4.18
N SER A 60 -6.42 15.86 -5.10
CA SER A 60 -7.85 15.72 -4.83
C SER A 60 -8.27 14.29 -4.47
N TYR A 61 -7.51 13.27 -4.90
CA TYR A 61 -7.74 11.87 -4.55
C TYR A 61 -7.57 11.61 -3.04
N VAL A 62 -6.79 12.43 -2.34
CA VAL A 62 -6.65 12.35 -0.88
C VAL A 62 -7.98 12.64 -0.20
N ASP A 63 -8.60 13.75 -0.57
CA ASP A 63 -9.87 14.20 0.02
C ASP A 63 -11.06 13.38 -0.49
N LYS A 64 -11.04 13.01 -1.77
CA LYS A 64 -12.12 12.24 -2.39
C LYS A 64 -12.20 10.81 -1.84
N TYR A 65 -11.06 10.19 -1.53
CA TYR A 65 -11.02 8.76 -1.21
C TYR A 65 -10.18 8.42 0.03
N LEU A 66 -8.88 8.75 0.02
CA LEU A 66 -7.92 8.15 0.96
C LEU A 66 -8.19 8.53 2.42
N LYS A 67 -8.67 9.75 2.69
CA LYS A 67 -9.03 10.18 4.05
C LYS A 67 -10.07 9.26 4.69
N SER A 68 -11.06 8.77 3.95
CA SER A 68 -12.05 7.86 4.51
C SER A 68 -11.55 6.41 4.49
N THR A 69 -10.99 5.98 3.35
CA THR A 69 -10.70 4.56 3.12
C THR A 69 -9.53 4.05 3.95
N VAL A 70 -8.44 4.82 4.05
CA VAL A 70 -7.25 4.46 4.83
C VAL A 70 -7.55 4.47 6.34
N ASN A 71 -8.28 5.48 6.81
CA ASN A 71 -8.68 5.55 8.22
C ASN A 71 -9.57 4.37 8.61
N TRP A 72 -10.51 3.99 7.72
CA TRP A 72 -11.33 2.82 7.94
C TRP A 72 -10.52 1.52 7.92
N TRP A 73 -9.57 1.38 7.00
CA TRP A 73 -8.68 0.21 6.92
C TRP A 73 -7.87 0.03 8.20
N LEU A 74 -7.18 1.07 8.66
CA LEU A 74 -6.35 1.03 9.88
C LEU A 74 -7.19 0.70 11.11
N LYS A 75 -8.43 1.19 11.17
CA LYS A 75 -9.34 0.93 12.28
C LYS A 75 -9.91 -0.49 12.28
N ASN A 76 -10.34 -1.00 11.12
CA ASN A 76 -11.20 -2.19 11.06
C ASN A 76 -10.52 -3.42 10.45
N MET A 77 -9.66 -3.22 9.43
CA MET A 77 -9.01 -4.34 8.73
C MET A 77 -7.77 -4.82 9.48
N VAL A 78 -7.05 -3.95 10.17
CA VAL A 78 -5.91 -4.33 11.01
C VAL A 78 -6.39 -5.06 12.26
N ASP A 79 -5.85 -6.25 12.53
CA ASP A 79 -6.07 -6.93 13.81
C ASP A 79 -5.11 -6.35 14.85
N HIS A 80 -5.64 -5.49 15.72
CA HIS A 80 -4.86 -4.85 16.78
C HIS A 80 -4.51 -5.79 17.94
N THR A 81 -5.14 -6.97 18.02
CA THR A 81 -4.88 -7.96 19.07
C THR A 81 -3.79 -8.94 18.68
N ASN A 82 -3.89 -9.53 17.48
CA ASN A 82 -2.95 -10.56 17.02
C ASN A 82 -2.13 -10.14 15.80
N HIS A 83 -2.12 -8.85 15.47
CA HIS A 83 -1.42 -8.26 14.33
C HIS A 83 -1.84 -8.81 12.96
N GLY A 84 -1.35 -8.17 11.89
CA GLY A 84 -1.75 -8.47 10.52
C GLY A 84 -3.11 -7.90 10.16
N VAL A 85 -3.70 -8.41 9.09
CA VAL A 85 -4.92 -7.85 8.48
C VAL A 85 -5.97 -8.94 8.28
N TRP A 86 -7.23 -8.68 8.61
CA TRP A 86 -8.35 -9.56 8.33
C TRP A 86 -8.49 -9.83 6.82
N ASN A 87 -9.10 -10.97 6.48
CA ASN A 87 -9.24 -11.40 5.10
C ASN A 87 -10.45 -10.75 4.44
N LEU A 88 -11.61 -10.95 5.02
CA LEU A 88 -12.87 -10.42 4.54
C LEU A 88 -13.68 -9.93 5.75
N LEU A 89 -14.20 -8.71 5.66
CA LEU A 89 -15.21 -8.21 6.59
C LEU A 89 -16.52 -8.05 5.84
N THR A 90 -17.61 -8.59 6.40
CA THR A 90 -18.95 -8.37 5.85
C THR A 90 -19.39 -6.93 6.09
N TRP A 91 -20.13 -6.35 5.16
CA TRP A 91 -20.74 -5.03 5.35
C TRP A 91 -22.26 -5.15 5.55
N PRO A 92 -22.86 -4.43 6.54
CA PRO A 92 -22.26 -3.49 7.49
C PRO A 92 -21.83 -4.11 8.84
N THR A 93 -22.01 -5.43 9.04
CA THR A 93 -21.84 -6.06 10.36
C THR A 93 -20.40 -6.23 10.82
N LEU A 94 -19.43 -6.11 9.91
CA LEU A 94 -17.98 -6.27 10.15
C LEU A 94 -17.61 -7.66 10.70
N GLU A 95 -18.37 -8.68 10.33
CA GLU A 95 -18.05 -10.05 10.71
C GLU A 95 -16.80 -10.51 9.97
N LYS A 96 -15.90 -11.15 10.71
CA LYS A 96 -14.63 -11.64 10.19
C LYS A 96 -14.87 -12.96 9.49
N GLN A 97 -14.69 -12.96 8.17
CA GLN A 97 -14.82 -14.14 7.34
C GLN A 97 -13.45 -14.60 6.88
N LEU A 98 -13.30 -15.92 6.75
CA LEU A 98 -12.10 -16.62 6.28
C LEU A 98 -10.87 -16.49 7.22
N PRO A 99 -9.92 -17.43 7.17
CA PRO A 99 -8.71 -17.34 7.96
C PRO A 99 -7.86 -16.14 7.57
N LYS A 100 -7.17 -15.56 8.56
CA LYS A 100 -6.27 -14.42 8.38
C LYS A 100 -5.08 -14.75 7.48
N GLN A 101 -4.67 -16.02 7.40
CA GLN A 101 -3.59 -16.49 6.55
C GLN A 101 -3.99 -17.79 5.87
N TYR A 102 -3.68 -17.92 4.59
CA TYR A 102 -3.84 -19.14 3.81
C TYR A 102 -2.94 -19.07 2.57
N HIS A 103 -2.95 -20.10 1.72
CA HIS A 103 -2.00 -20.22 0.60
C HIS A 103 -1.98 -19.03 -0.39
N TRP A 104 -3.06 -18.25 -0.52
CA TRP A 104 -3.09 -17.02 -1.35
C TRP A 104 -2.97 -15.71 -0.57
N LYS A 105 -2.86 -15.76 0.76
CA LYS A 105 -2.70 -14.59 1.61
C LYS A 105 -1.47 -14.83 2.48
N ASN A 106 -0.38 -14.16 2.14
CA ASN A 106 0.90 -14.27 2.82
C ASN A 106 1.41 -12.92 3.37
N GLY A 107 0.56 -11.89 3.34
CA GLY A 107 0.91 -10.53 3.78
C GLY A 107 1.44 -9.62 2.67
N PHE A 108 1.66 -10.14 1.44
CA PHE A 108 2.15 -9.36 0.30
C PHE A 108 1.38 -8.05 0.08
N HIS A 109 0.08 -8.11 -0.23
CA HIS A 109 -0.73 -6.92 -0.46
C HIS A 109 -0.79 -5.99 0.75
N SER A 110 -0.80 -6.52 1.98
CA SER A 110 -0.83 -5.68 3.18
C SER A 110 0.50 -4.95 3.40
N HIS A 111 1.63 -5.58 3.08
CA HIS A 111 2.95 -4.95 3.15
C HIS A 111 3.11 -3.90 2.06
N GLU A 112 2.72 -4.22 0.83
CA GLU A 112 2.79 -3.28 -0.29
C GLU A 112 1.86 -2.08 -0.08
N HIS A 113 0.64 -2.31 0.44
CA HIS A 113 -0.27 -1.23 0.84
C HIS A 113 0.36 -0.29 1.88
N ALA A 114 1.02 -0.84 2.91
CA ALA A 114 1.71 -0.01 3.89
C ALA A 114 2.87 0.78 3.28
N LEU A 115 3.67 0.17 2.39
CA LEU A 115 4.80 0.82 1.72
C LEU A 115 4.33 1.95 0.79
N VAL A 116 3.40 1.66 -0.11
CA VAL A 116 2.84 2.62 -1.06
C VAL A 116 2.06 3.72 -0.32
N GLY A 117 1.28 3.35 0.69
CA GLY A 117 0.56 4.30 1.54
C GLY A 117 1.51 5.25 2.27
N TYR A 118 2.63 4.75 2.80
CA TYR A 118 3.67 5.59 3.39
C TYR A 118 4.28 6.56 2.37
N ILE A 119 4.70 6.06 1.20
CA ILE A 119 5.35 6.88 0.17
C ILE A 119 4.41 8.00 -0.29
N THR A 120 3.17 7.65 -0.64
CA THR A 120 2.19 8.60 -1.18
C THR A 120 1.71 9.58 -0.10
N SER A 121 1.51 9.14 1.13
CA SER A 121 1.13 10.03 2.24
C SER A 121 2.20 11.07 2.55
N GLN A 122 3.47 10.66 2.63
CA GLN A 122 4.58 11.58 2.84
C GLN A 122 4.68 12.59 1.69
N ALA A 123 4.60 12.13 0.45
CA ALA A 123 4.68 13.00 -0.73
C ALA A 123 3.55 14.04 -0.77
N ASN A 124 2.31 13.65 -0.49
CA ASN A 124 1.17 14.58 -0.43
C ASN A 124 1.28 15.60 0.71
N GLN A 125 2.02 15.29 1.76
CA GLN A 125 2.29 16.21 2.87
C GLN A 125 3.51 17.11 2.62
N GLY A 126 4.19 16.97 1.47
CA GLY A 126 5.44 17.67 1.19
C GLY A 126 6.62 17.17 2.02
N GLU A 127 6.48 16.01 2.64
CA GLU A 127 7.48 15.42 3.54
C GLU A 127 8.47 14.53 2.78
N LYS A 128 9.64 14.32 3.38
CA LYS A 128 10.66 13.43 2.83
C LYS A 128 10.22 11.97 2.97
N VAL A 129 10.40 11.18 1.91
CA VAL A 129 10.22 9.72 1.94
C VAL A 129 11.55 9.07 2.28
N LYS A 130 11.64 8.41 3.45
CA LYS A 130 12.86 7.74 3.90
C LYS A 130 12.73 6.23 3.71
N LEU A 131 13.62 5.64 2.91
CA LEU A 131 13.64 4.20 2.62
C LEU A 131 14.99 3.57 2.94
N TYR A 132 14.96 2.27 3.18
CA TYR A 132 16.10 1.49 3.63
C TYR A 132 16.39 0.39 2.60
N PHE A 133 17.64 0.30 2.15
CA PHE A 133 18.09 -0.64 1.14
C PHE A 133 19.28 -1.44 1.66
N ALA A 134 19.36 -2.72 1.27
CA ALA A 134 20.58 -3.50 1.38
C ALA A 134 21.28 -3.49 0.01
N ARG A 135 22.49 -2.94 -0.06
CA ARG A 135 23.21 -2.70 -1.34
C ARG A 135 24.62 -3.23 -1.28
N LYS A 136 25.12 -3.80 -2.39
CA LYS A 136 26.52 -4.22 -2.48
C LYS A 136 27.47 -3.04 -2.26
N LYS A 137 28.56 -3.30 -1.53
CA LYS A 137 29.66 -2.34 -1.34
C LYS A 137 30.16 -1.82 -2.70
N GLY A 138 30.31 -0.51 -2.82
CA GLY A 138 30.72 0.17 -4.06
C GLY A 138 29.59 0.37 -5.09
N LYS A 139 28.40 -0.21 -4.89
CA LYS A 139 27.22 -0.09 -5.78
C LYS A 139 26.01 0.52 -5.09
N GLU A 140 26.25 1.30 -4.04
CA GLU A 140 25.21 1.83 -3.18
C GLU A 140 24.32 2.86 -3.86
N LYS A 141 24.80 3.56 -4.91
CA LYS A 141 24.02 4.59 -5.63
C LYS A 141 23.27 4.08 -6.87
N GLU A 142 23.59 2.89 -7.37
CA GLU A 142 23.11 2.44 -8.67
C GLU A 142 21.58 2.20 -8.66
N ASN A 143 20.83 2.89 -9.50
CA ASN A 143 19.39 2.64 -9.73
C ASN A 143 18.52 2.61 -8.47
N ILE A 144 18.82 3.43 -7.45
CA ILE A 144 17.94 3.57 -6.28
C ILE A 144 16.71 4.37 -6.68
N LYS A 145 15.52 3.81 -6.43
CA LYS A 145 14.23 4.45 -6.63
C LYS A 145 13.33 4.24 -5.41
N PRO A 146 12.37 5.14 -5.15
CA PRO A 146 11.33 4.94 -4.16
C PRO A 146 10.31 3.93 -4.69
N TYR A 147 10.63 2.64 -4.58
CA TYR A 147 9.85 1.54 -5.13
C TYR A 147 9.69 1.64 -6.67
N TYR A 148 8.47 1.58 -7.21
CA TYR A 148 8.23 1.79 -8.65
C TYR A 148 8.08 3.26 -9.06
N TYR A 149 8.09 4.19 -8.10
CA TYR A 149 8.01 5.63 -8.38
C TYR A 149 9.37 6.21 -8.78
N THR A 150 9.34 7.46 -9.20
CA THR A 150 10.50 8.33 -9.38
C THR A 150 10.59 9.34 -8.24
N GLY A 151 11.76 9.95 -8.04
CA GLY A 151 11.98 10.96 -7.01
C GLY A 151 13.42 11.43 -6.96
N GLU A 152 13.63 12.59 -6.35
CA GLU A 152 14.95 13.20 -6.17
C GLU A 152 15.58 12.72 -4.87
N ILE A 153 16.84 12.25 -4.91
CA ILE A 153 17.57 11.87 -3.70
C ILE A 153 18.12 13.13 -3.04
N VAL A 154 17.66 13.42 -1.82
CA VAL A 154 18.11 14.58 -1.04
C VAL A 154 19.07 14.22 0.09
N ASP A 155 19.11 12.96 0.51
CA ASP A 155 20.05 12.46 1.51
C ASP A 155 20.35 10.98 1.30
N ILE A 156 21.60 10.57 1.56
CA ILE A 156 22.04 9.18 1.51
C ILE A 156 23.04 8.88 2.64
N ASN A 157 22.60 8.08 3.61
CA ASN A 157 23.45 7.56 4.68
C ASN A 157 23.81 6.10 4.42
N ARG A 158 25.04 5.72 4.75
CA ARG A 158 25.55 4.35 4.54
C ARG A 158 26.22 3.87 5.80
N SER A 159 25.91 2.64 6.17
CA SER A 159 26.62 1.92 7.21
C SER A 159 26.82 0.47 6.79
N PRO A 160 27.82 -0.24 7.33
CA PRO A 160 27.86 -1.70 7.23
C PRO A 160 26.52 -2.31 7.66
N MET A 161 26.13 -3.43 7.04
CA MET A 161 25.00 -4.20 7.55
C MET A 161 25.27 -4.64 9.00
N PRO A 162 24.25 -4.68 9.87
CA PRO A 162 24.40 -5.24 11.20
C PRO A 162 24.94 -6.67 11.13
N SER A 163 25.88 -7.01 12.02
CA SER A 163 26.36 -8.38 12.15
C SER A 163 25.20 -9.28 12.57
N ILE A 164 24.92 -10.29 11.77
CA ILE A 164 24.00 -11.37 12.16
C ILE A 164 24.81 -12.35 13.00
N THR A 165 24.42 -12.53 14.27
CA THR A 165 25.13 -13.41 15.22
C THR A 165 24.72 -14.89 15.09
N ASP A 166 23.71 -15.18 14.26
CA ASP A 166 23.29 -16.55 13.97
C ASP A 166 24.19 -17.16 12.88
N SER A 167 25.01 -18.14 13.27
CA SER A 167 25.94 -18.84 12.38
C SER A 167 25.24 -19.65 11.28
N ASN A 168 23.92 -19.87 11.37
CA ASN A 168 23.14 -20.56 10.33
C ASN A 168 22.64 -19.63 9.22
N LEU A 169 22.78 -18.31 9.40
CA LEU A 169 22.40 -17.33 8.38
C LEU A 169 23.64 -16.89 7.58
N PRO A 170 23.49 -16.67 6.26
CA PRO A 170 24.60 -16.21 5.43
C PRO A 170 25.11 -14.85 5.91
N SER A 171 26.43 -14.69 5.94
CA SER A 171 27.06 -13.39 6.18
C SER A 171 26.62 -12.38 5.11
N LEU A 172 26.15 -11.22 5.56
CA LEU A 172 25.83 -10.07 4.70
C LEU A 172 26.98 -9.06 4.64
N SER A 173 28.22 -9.51 4.90
CA SER A 173 29.42 -8.67 4.96
C SER A 173 29.69 -7.86 3.69
N ASP A 174 29.16 -8.30 2.55
CA ASP A 174 29.34 -7.64 1.26
C ASP A 174 28.28 -6.56 0.99
N LEU A 175 27.32 -6.41 1.90
CA LEU A 175 26.24 -5.43 1.82
C LEU A 175 26.46 -4.28 2.82
N ASN A 176 26.06 -3.09 2.40
CA ASN A 176 25.85 -1.93 3.23
C ASN A 176 24.35 -1.69 3.39
N ARG A 177 23.95 -1.27 4.59
CA ARG A 177 22.66 -0.62 4.82
C ARG A 177 22.75 0.80 4.24
N VAL A 178 21.84 1.12 3.32
CA VAL A 178 21.75 2.43 2.67
C VAL A 178 20.40 3.03 3.02
N ILE A 179 20.40 4.17 3.70
CA ILE A 179 19.21 4.93 4.03
C ILE A 179 19.15 6.10 3.07
N VAL A 180 18.05 6.22 2.33
CA VAL A 180 17.88 7.23 1.29
C VAL A 180 16.63 8.03 1.58
N SER A 181 16.75 9.36 1.56
CA SER A 181 15.60 10.25 1.63
C SER A 181 15.30 10.82 0.25
N PHE A 182 14.04 10.80 -0.12
CA PHE A 182 13.54 11.29 -1.40
C PHE A 182 12.56 12.46 -1.23
N THR A 183 12.50 13.32 -2.23
CA THR A 183 11.46 14.35 -2.43
C THR A 183 10.97 14.35 -3.87
N GLY A 184 9.89 15.08 -4.16
CA GLY A 184 9.37 15.22 -5.53
C GLY A 184 8.94 13.88 -6.14
N ILE A 185 8.28 13.03 -5.34
CA ILE A 185 7.84 11.71 -5.77
C ILE A 185 6.78 11.83 -6.87
N LYS A 186 6.93 11.03 -7.93
CA LYS A 186 5.99 10.91 -9.05
C LYS A 186 5.91 9.47 -9.51
#